data_AF-A0A382E0U9-F1
#
_entry.id   AF-A0A382E0U9-F1
#
_cell.length_a   1.000
_cell.length_b   1.000
_cell.length_c   1.000
_cell.angle_alpha   90.00
_cell.angle_beta   90.00
_cell.angle_gamma   90.00
#
_symmetry.space_group_name_H-M   'P 1'
#
loop_
_entity.id
_entity.type
_entity.pdbx_description
1 polymer ?
#
loop_
_entity_poly.entity_id
_entity_poly.type
_entity_poly.pdbx_seq_one_letter_code
_entity_poly.pdbx_strand_id
1 'polypeptide(L)'
;MATAVKKVLSPKTPGGQLLAGLATAQRFPGVRLFFIRVTKVLMSGKIRKIADIGKSKLVEDAVKKFSKPEAVMYTKTLTKVGFPRLVMQRGKVMGFLSETAQGAKQIISKIGQSPVHRRITSQKIASTLEQHIDFLAEESFFQKAHRAAKRENLITRNEKTREFYHDYAAEQGVNYRSMQMLRTGGRKVGDIKLGRMYFFRYEAEGTPSGRGVSVKRGNVYDAFPLIFLLSDTPDALEGINFHYMVPRERIKLLGRMFEYLNSEDFDDRTKLFSVKFRRTIKDNRLFRYARACYRVYKPGRIDSKILQVHPMDWELAITVPTERFVTPAGGRVASKKIWAQTNRLAKGF
;
A
#
# COMPACT_ATOMS: atom_id res chain seq x y z
N MET A 1 8.26 28.13 -45.47
CA MET A 1 8.63 28.11 -44.02
C MET A 1 7.53 27.60 -43.08
N ALA A 2 6.23 27.94 -43.27
CA ALA A 2 5.15 27.60 -42.32
C ALA A 2 5.01 26.10 -41.96
N THR A 3 5.35 25.18 -42.87
CA THR A 3 5.22 23.73 -42.69
C THR A 3 6.22 23.13 -41.69
N ALA A 4 7.40 23.72 -41.53
CA ALA A 4 8.41 23.27 -40.57
C ALA A 4 8.01 23.61 -39.12
N VAL A 5 7.46 24.81 -38.90
CA VAL A 5 7.04 25.31 -37.59
C VAL A 5 5.91 24.45 -37.00
N LYS A 6 4.92 24.06 -37.81
CA LYS A 6 3.84 23.16 -37.39
C LYS A 6 4.34 21.78 -36.93
N LYS A 7 5.45 21.28 -37.47
CA LYS A 7 6.01 19.96 -37.09
C LYS A 7 6.70 20.01 -35.73
N VAL A 8 7.34 21.13 -35.37
CA VAL A 8 8.01 21.34 -34.08
C VAL A 8 7.01 21.52 -32.94
N LEU A 9 5.89 22.21 -33.19
CA LEU A 9 4.86 22.54 -32.18
C LEU A 9 3.82 21.43 -31.91
N SER A 10 3.91 20.28 -32.58
CA SER A 10 2.97 19.16 -32.35
C SER A 10 3.12 18.60 -30.92
N PRO A 11 2.02 18.36 -30.16
CA PRO A 11 2.08 17.84 -28.79
C PRO A 11 2.67 16.42 -28.67
N LYS A 12 3.00 15.78 -29.79
CA LYS A 12 3.71 14.50 -29.86
C LYS A 12 5.24 14.63 -29.91
N THR A 13 5.80 15.83 -30.13
CA THR A 13 7.26 16.06 -30.08
C THR A 13 7.72 16.45 -28.67
N PRO A 14 9.00 16.24 -28.31
CA PRO A 14 9.54 16.72 -27.03
C PRO A 14 9.38 18.25 -26.84
N GLY A 15 9.51 19.02 -27.93
CA GLY A 15 9.29 20.48 -27.92
C GLY A 15 7.83 20.88 -27.68
N GLY A 16 6.88 20.20 -28.32
CA GLY A 16 5.45 20.42 -28.09
C GLY A 16 4.99 20.00 -26.70
N GLN A 17 5.56 18.91 -26.15
CA GLN A 17 5.31 18.49 -24.76
C GLN A 17 5.87 19.48 -23.74
N LEU A 18 7.08 20.03 -23.99
CA LEU A 18 7.66 21.10 -23.19
C LEU A 18 6.73 22.34 -23.17
N LEU A 19 6.28 22.79 -24.34
CA LEU A 19 5.40 23.96 -24.47
C LEU A 19 4.02 23.73 -23.84
N ALA A 20 3.42 22.56 -24.01
CA ALA A 20 2.16 22.21 -23.35
C ALA A 20 2.30 22.12 -21.82
N GLY A 21 3.45 21.60 -21.33
CA GLY A 21 3.81 21.61 -19.91
C GLY A 21 3.97 23.01 -19.34
N LEU A 22 4.63 23.90 -20.08
CA LEU A 22 4.81 25.31 -19.71
C LEU A 22 3.49 26.10 -19.74
N ALA A 23 2.64 25.90 -20.75
CA ALA A 23 1.30 26.51 -20.82
C ALA A 23 0.39 26.03 -19.67
N THR A 24 0.49 24.75 -19.29
CA THR A 24 -0.20 24.21 -18.11
C THR A 24 0.34 24.83 -16.81
N ALA A 25 1.66 25.06 -16.73
CA ALA A 25 2.31 25.67 -15.58
C ALA A 25 1.93 27.14 -15.34
N GLN A 26 1.51 27.89 -16.37
CA GLN A 26 1.03 29.28 -16.20
C GLN A 26 -0.22 29.38 -15.29
N ARG A 27 -1.01 28.31 -15.18
CA ARG A 27 -2.22 28.26 -14.33
C ARG A 27 -1.91 28.14 -12.83
N PHE A 28 -0.65 27.96 -12.45
CA PHE A 28 -0.23 27.67 -11.09
C PHE A 28 0.72 28.78 -10.54
N PRO A 29 0.30 29.57 -9.52
CA PRO A 29 1.09 30.68 -8.98
C PRO A 29 2.49 30.27 -8.48
N GLY A 30 2.60 29.18 -7.73
CA GLY A 30 3.87 28.67 -7.21
C GLY A 30 4.81 28.22 -8.32
N VAL A 31 4.28 27.59 -9.37
CA VAL A 31 5.12 27.11 -10.49
C VAL A 31 5.58 28.26 -11.38
N ARG A 32 4.76 29.31 -11.57
CA ARG A 32 5.22 30.58 -12.18
C ARG A 32 6.38 31.20 -11.40
N LEU A 33 6.27 31.28 -10.07
CA LEU A 33 7.33 31.79 -9.20
C LEU A 33 8.60 30.93 -9.29
N PHE A 34 8.46 29.60 -9.31
CA PHE A 34 9.56 28.67 -9.55
C PHE A 34 10.30 28.99 -10.86
N PHE A 35 9.59 29.17 -11.98
CA PHE A 35 10.23 29.52 -13.26
C PHE A 35 10.98 30.86 -13.22
N ILE A 36 10.45 31.87 -12.53
CA ILE A 36 11.17 33.15 -12.31
C ILE A 36 12.46 32.95 -11.51
N ARG A 37 12.49 32.00 -10.54
CA ARG A 37 13.72 31.66 -9.81
C ARG A 37 14.69 30.85 -10.67
N VAL A 38 14.19 29.96 -11.53
CA VAL A 38 14.98 29.19 -12.50
C VAL A 38 15.68 30.12 -13.50
N THR A 39 14.95 31.03 -14.15
CA THR A 39 15.54 31.95 -15.14
C THR A 39 16.63 32.82 -14.51
N LYS A 40 16.38 33.40 -13.33
CA LYS A 40 17.39 34.16 -12.58
C LYS A 40 18.66 33.34 -12.28
N VAL A 41 18.52 32.05 -12.00
CA VAL A 41 19.65 31.15 -11.73
C VAL A 41 20.42 30.77 -12.99
N LEU A 42 19.73 30.48 -14.11
CA LEU A 42 20.37 30.21 -15.39
C LEU A 42 21.11 31.46 -15.92
N MET A 43 20.48 32.64 -15.83
CA MET A 43 21.09 33.93 -16.20
C MET A 43 22.32 34.28 -15.35
N SER A 44 22.44 33.75 -14.12
CA SER A 44 23.64 33.94 -13.28
C SER A 44 24.86 33.14 -13.75
N GLY A 45 24.72 32.28 -14.77
CA GLY A 45 25.80 31.46 -15.33
C GLY A 45 26.27 30.28 -14.46
N LYS A 46 25.92 30.28 -13.17
CA LYS A 46 26.36 29.29 -12.15
C LYS A 46 25.79 27.88 -12.36
N ILE A 47 24.63 27.76 -13.01
CA ILE A 47 24.00 26.48 -13.34
C ILE A 47 23.66 26.53 -14.84
N ARG A 48 24.16 25.55 -15.60
CA ARG A 48 23.98 25.47 -17.06
C ARG A 48 23.07 24.32 -17.53
N LYS A 49 22.83 23.31 -16.67
CA LYS A 49 21.99 22.15 -16.98
C LYS A 49 20.69 22.17 -16.17
N ILE A 50 19.59 21.75 -16.79
CA ILE A 50 18.26 21.71 -16.17
C ILE A 50 18.23 20.76 -14.95
N ALA A 51 18.93 19.62 -15.01
CA ALA A 51 19.06 18.68 -13.90
C ALA A 51 19.81 19.28 -12.68
N ASP A 52 20.67 20.28 -12.88
CA ASP A 52 21.46 20.91 -11.81
C ASP A 52 20.69 22.04 -11.09
N ILE A 53 19.52 22.44 -11.59
CA ILE A 53 18.67 23.51 -11.02
C ILE A 53 18.37 23.28 -9.54
N GLY A 54 18.23 22.01 -9.13
CA GLY A 54 17.94 21.63 -7.74
C GLY A 54 19.03 21.95 -6.73
N LYS A 55 20.25 22.29 -7.20
CA LYS A 55 21.37 22.74 -6.36
C LYS A 55 21.23 24.20 -5.91
N SER A 56 20.29 24.97 -6.49
CA SER A 56 20.05 26.36 -6.09
C SER A 56 19.04 26.47 -4.95
N LYS A 57 19.50 26.95 -3.80
CA LYS A 57 18.64 27.26 -2.63
C LYS A 57 17.45 28.15 -2.99
N LEU A 58 17.64 29.14 -3.87
CA LEU A 58 16.57 30.04 -4.34
C LEU A 58 15.43 29.32 -5.08
N VAL A 59 15.73 28.18 -5.70
CA VAL A 59 14.77 27.35 -6.45
C VAL A 59 14.19 26.27 -5.54
N GLU A 60 15.00 25.71 -4.65
CA GLU A 60 14.56 24.76 -3.61
C GLU A 60 13.51 25.39 -2.67
N ASP A 61 13.74 26.63 -2.24
CA ASP A 61 12.81 27.40 -1.40
C ASP A 61 11.53 27.82 -2.15
N ALA A 62 11.54 27.80 -3.50
CA ALA A 62 10.35 28.00 -4.30
C ALA A 62 9.47 26.74 -4.35
N VAL A 63 10.07 25.55 -4.55
CA VAL A 63 9.30 24.29 -4.61
C VAL A 63 8.77 23.83 -3.25
N LYS A 64 9.45 24.14 -2.14
CA LYS A 64 8.93 23.90 -0.78
C LYS A 64 7.60 24.60 -0.49
N LYS A 65 7.25 25.64 -1.27
CA LYS A 65 5.99 26.38 -1.15
C LYS A 65 4.87 25.83 -2.04
N PHE A 66 5.12 24.78 -2.83
CA PHE A 66 4.10 24.19 -3.69
C PHE A 66 2.97 23.55 -2.88
N SER A 67 1.74 23.86 -3.30
CA SER A 67 0.56 23.12 -2.93
C SER A 67 0.56 21.70 -3.54
N LYS A 68 -0.28 20.80 -3.02
CA LYS A 68 -0.38 19.42 -3.54
C LYS A 68 -0.71 19.35 -5.05
N PRO A 69 -1.64 20.17 -5.62
CA PRO A 69 -1.86 20.20 -7.07
C PRO A 69 -0.64 20.65 -7.87
N GLU A 70 0.14 21.60 -7.37
CA GLU A 70 1.35 22.11 -8.02
C GLU A 70 2.46 21.06 -8.04
N ALA A 71 2.67 20.37 -6.92
CA ALA A 71 3.61 19.25 -6.85
C ALA A 71 3.23 18.09 -7.79
N VAL A 72 1.95 17.77 -7.91
CA VAL A 72 1.45 16.75 -8.86
C VAL A 72 1.64 17.20 -10.32
N MET A 73 1.33 18.45 -10.65
CA MET A 73 1.51 18.97 -12.01
C MET A 73 3.01 18.99 -12.38
N TYR A 74 3.86 19.55 -11.52
CA TYR A 74 5.32 19.53 -11.66
C TYR A 74 5.86 18.12 -11.91
N THR A 75 5.41 17.15 -11.12
CA THR A 75 5.86 15.76 -11.21
C THR A 75 5.36 15.07 -12.48
N LYS A 76 4.22 15.48 -13.05
CA LYS A 76 3.67 14.91 -14.30
C LYS A 76 4.22 15.55 -15.58
N THR A 77 4.69 16.79 -15.52
CA THR A 77 5.16 17.55 -16.70
C THR A 77 6.68 17.81 -16.68
N LEU A 78 7.21 18.45 -15.63
CA LEU A 78 8.55 19.02 -15.65
C LEU A 78 9.65 17.98 -15.42
N THR A 79 9.40 16.95 -14.62
CA THR A 79 10.35 15.82 -14.44
C THR A 79 10.59 15.05 -15.74
N LYS A 80 9.57 14.93 -16.61
CA LYS A 80 9.68 14.27 -17.92
C LYS A 80 10.59 15.00 -18.90
N VAL A 81 10.76 16.30 -18.72
CA VAL A 81 11.63 17.17 -19.54
C VAL A 81 12.94 17.51 -18.82
N GLY A 82 13.35 16.70 -17.84
CA GLY A 82 14.68 16.74 -17.24
C GLY A 82 14.84 17.61 -15.99
N PHE A 83 13.76 18.15 -15.40
CA PHE A 83 13.85 18.84 -14.12
C PHE A 83 14.02 17.87 -12.93
N PRO A 84 14.66 18.29 -11.83
CA PRO A 84 14.90 17.43 -10.66
C PRO A 84 13.61 16.94 -10.01
N ARG A 85 13.60 15.71 -9.49
CA ARG A 85 12.43 15.14 -8.81
C ARG A 85 12.20 15.85 -7.45
N LEU A 86 10.93 16.04 -7.08
CA LEU A 86 10.54 16.56 -5.76
C LEU A 86 10.58 15.46 -4.70
N VAL A 87 10.93 15.82 -3.47
CA VAL A 87 10.71 14.98 -2.27
C VAL A 87 9.43 15.45 -1.58
N MET A 88 8.53 14.52 -1.29
CA MET A 88 7.31 14.80 -0.53
C MET A 88 7.33 14.05 0.81
N GLN A 89 6.86 14.71 1.87
CA GLN A 89 6.67 14.10 3.19
C GLN A 89 5.36 14.62 3.79
N ARG A 90 4.48 13.72 4.25
CA ARG A 90 3.17 14.07 4.84
C ARG A 90 2.34 15.05 3.98
N GLY A 91 2.44 14.94 2.66
CA GLY A 91 1.72 15.79 1.70
C GLY A 91 2.31 17.20 1.45
N LYS A 92 3.46 17.54 2.05
CA LYS A 92 4.21 18.78 1.75
C LYS A 92 5.46 18.48 0.92
N VAL A 93 5.89 19.42 0.09
CA VAL A 93 7.15 19.35 -0.65
C VAL A 93 8.30 19.75 0.27
N MET A 94 9.28 18.86 0.44
CA MET A 94 10.44 19.08 1.32
C MET A 94 11.64 19.69 0.60
N GLY A 95 11.63 19.70 -0.74
CA GLY A 95 12.71 20.16 -1.59
C GLY A 95 12.87 19.28 -2.82
N PHE A 96 14.05 19.30 -3.43
CA PHE A 96 14.45 18.37 -4.48
C PHE A 96 15.10 17.12 -3.90
N LEU A 97 15.06 16.03 -4.68
CA LEU A 97 15.83 14.83 -4.40
C LEU A 97 17.31 15.13 -4.70
N SER A 98 18.10 15.39 -3.66
CA SER A 98 19.53 15.65 -3.80
C SER A 98 20.30 14.35 -4.07
N GLU A 99 20.86 14.21 -5.27
CA GLU A 99 21.85 13.16 -5.56
C GLU A 99 23.21 13.43 -4.88
N THR A 100 23.42 14.61 -4.30
CA THR A 100 24.65 14.99 -3.61
C THR A 100 24.71 14.48 -2.17
N ALA A 101 25.64 13.56 -1.91
CA ALA A 101 25.80 12.80 -0.66
C ALA A 101 25.99 13.61 0.64
N GLN A 102 26.18 14.93 0.57
CA GLN A 102 26.35 15.79 1.75
C GLN A 102 25.02 16.19 2.41
N GLY A 103 23.93 16.36 1.64
CA GLY A 103 22.60 16.65 2.20
C GLY A 103 22.05 15.50 3.05
N ALA A 104 22.42 14.26 2.70
CA ALA A 104 22.08 13.07 3.47
C ALA A 104 22.68 13.11 4.89
N LYS A 105 23.94 13.57 5.06
CA LYS A 105 24.64 13.51 6.37
C LYS A 105 23.98 14.37 7.46
N GLN A 106 23.47 15.56 7.12
CA GLN A 106 22.79 16.44 8.09
C GLN A 106 21.37 16.00 8.45
N ILE A 107 20.71 15.20 7.61
CA ILE A 107 19.40 14.60 7.92
C ILE A 107 19.59 13.31 8.71
N ILE A 108 20.63 12.51 8.39
CA ILE A 108 20.99 11.28 9.10
C ILE A 108 21.44 11.57 10.54
N SER A 109 22.12 12.68 10.83
CA SER A 109 22.55 13.00 12.21
C SER A 109 21.40 13.38 13.16
N LYS A 110 20.22 13.76 12.65
CA LYS A 110 19.02 14.07 13.45
C LYS A 110 17.96 12.96 13.48
N ILE A 111 18.15 11.88 12.70
CA ILE A 111 17.30 10.69 12.75
C ILE A 111 18.19 9.52 13.18
N GLY A 112 18.22 9.28 14.49
CA GLY A 112 19.10 8.28 15.10
C GLY A 112 19.03 6.90 14.45
N GLN A 113 20.16 6.19 14.54
CA GLN A 113 20.49 4.87 14.00
C GLN A 113 21.04 4.85 12.54
N SER A 114 22.35 4.57 12.48
CA SER A 114 23.21 4.49 11.30
C SER A 114 22.99 3.26 10.40
N PRO A 115 23.53 3.21 9.16
CA PRO A 115 22.83 2.58 8.02
C PRO A 115 22.98 1.06 7.81
N VAL A 116 23.83 0.37 8.58
CA VAL A 116 24.21 -1.03 8.28
C VAL A 116 23.01 -1.98 8.36
N HIS A 117 22.22 -1.88 9.43
CA HIS A 117 21.05 -2.75 9.61
C HIS A 117 20.01 -2.55 8.51
N ARG A 118 19.66 -1.28 8.19
CA ARG A 118 18.72 -0.96 7.09
C ARG A 118 19.17 -1.50 5.73
N ARG A 119 20.49 -1.46 5.43
CA ARG A 119 21.02 -2.01 4.16
C ARG A 119 20.83 -3.53 4.10
N ILE A 120 21.18 -4.25 5.17
CA ILE A 120 21.03 -5.71 5.27
C ILE A 120 19.55 -6.10 5.17
N THR A 121 18.65 -5.45 5.91
CA THR A 121 17.20 -5.71 5.82
C THR A 121 16.67 -5.42 4.41
N SER A 122 17.13 -4.34 3.75
CA SER A 122 16.70 -4.04 2.38
C SER A 122 17.16 -5.07 1.34
N GLN A 123 18.37 -5.64 1.52
CA GLN A 123 18.88 -6.72 0.66
C GLN A 123 18.11 -8.03 0.89
N LYS A 124 17.82 -8.37 2.16
CA LYS A 124 17.00 -9.54 2.48
C LYS A 124 15.59 -9.44 1.90
N ILE A 125 14.89 -8.32 2.15
CA ILE A 125 13.56 -8.05 1.57
C ILE A 125 13.60 -8.19 0.05
N ALA A 126 14.66 -7.70 -0.63
CA ALA A 126 14.82 -7.86 -2.07
C ALA A 126 14.97 -9.33 -2.48
N SER A 127 15.83 -10.12 -1.81
CA SER A 127 16.01 -11.54 -2.12
C SER A 127 14.74 -12.37 -1.85
N THR A 128 14.01 -12.08 -0.77
CA THR A 128 12.72 -12.72 -0.47
C THR A 128 11.65 -12.33 -1.48
N LEU A 129 11.66 -11.09 -1.97
CA LEU A 129 10.77 -10.63 -3.03
C LEU A 129 11.07 -11.34 -4.36
N GLU A 130 12.34 -11.56 -4.69
CA GLU A 130 12.75 -12.32 -5.88
C GLU A 130 12.30 -13.78 -5.81
N GLN A 131 12.64 -14.47 -4.71
CA GLN A 131 12.18 -15.84 -4.45
C GLN A 131 10.65 -15.97 -4.55
N HIS A 132 9.89 -14.98 -4.07
CA HIS A 132 8.43 -14.96 -4.12
C HIS A 132 7.85 -14.62 -5.51
N ILE A 133 8.55 -13.81 -6.31
CA ILE A 133 8.19 -13.52 -7.70
C ILE A 133 8.33 -14.76 -8.59
N ASP A 134 9.33 -15.61 -8.33
CA ASP A 134 9.66 -16.77 -9.15
C ASP A 134 8.98 -18.07 -8.68
N PHE A 135 8.34 -18.07 -7.49
CA PHE A 135 7.74 -19.27 -6.89
C PHE A 135 6.47 -19.83 -7.58
N LEU A 136 5.73 -19.03 -8.37
CA LEU A 136 4.48 -19.49 -9.02
C LEU A 136 4.62 -19.66 -10.53
N ALA A 137 4.26 -20.86 -11.01
CA ALA A 137 4.26 -21.21 -12.43
C ALA A 137 3.22 -20.44 -13.27
N GLU A 138 2.12 -19.96 -12.66
CA GLU A 138 1.18 -19.01 -13.25
C GLU A 138 1.34 -17.64 -12.58
N GLU A 139 1.45 -16.58 -13.38
CA GLU A 139 1.67 -15.23 -12.86
C GLU A 139 0.39 -14.64 -12.21
N SER A 140 0.32 -14.67 -10.87
CA SER A 140 -0.81 -14.08 -10.14
C SER A 140 -0.80 -12.55 -10.18
N PHE A 141 -1.92 -11.96 -9.77
CA PHE A 141 -2.04 -10.52 -9.55
C PHE A 141 -0.97 -9.97 -8.59
N PHE A 142 -0.58 -10.72 -7.56
CA PHE A 142 0.46 -10.27 -6.63
C PHE A 142 1.86 -10.32 -7.25
N GLN A 143 2.21 -11.36 -8.03
CA GLN A 143 3.47 -11.34 -8.80
C GLN A 143 3.51 -10.17 -9.80
N LYS A 144 2.40 -9.86 -10.49
CA LYS A 144 2.31 -8.70 -11.40
C LYS A 144 2.56 -7.38 -10.67
N ALA A 145 1.96 -7.20 -9.50
CA ALA A 145 2.20 -6.04 -8.64
C ALA A 145 3.66 -5.95 -8.19
N HIS A 146 4.27 -7.06 -7.77
CA HIS A 146 5.66 -7.13 -7.32
C HIS A 146 6.66 -6.90 -8.47
N ARG A 147 6.43 -7.45 -9.67
CA ARG A 147 7.24 -7.16 -10.87
C ARG A 147 7.08 -5.70 -11.33
N ALA A 148 5.91 -5.08 -11.13
CA ALA A 148 5.71 -3.65 -11.39
C ALA A 148 6.47 -2.79 -10.35
N ALA A 149 6.37 -3.11 -9.06
CA ALA A 149 7.13 -2.43 -8.00
C ALA A 149 8.65 -2.53 -8.22
N LYS A 150 9.16 -3.72 -8.59
CA LYS A 150 10.58 -3.95 -8.88
C LYS A 150 11.09 -3.05 -10.02
N ARG A 151 10.32 -2.89 -11.11
CA ARG A 151 10.65 -1.99 -12.23
C ARG A 151 10.77 -0.53 -11.80
N GLU A 152 9.96 -0.08 -10.84
CA GLU A 152 10.01 1.26 -10.25
C GLU A 152 11.03 1.41 -9.10
N ASN A 153 11.86 0.38 -8.85
CA ASN A 153 12.79 0.28 -7.71
C ASN A 153 12.10 0.40 -6.33
N LEU A 154 10.84 -0.03 -6.24
CA LEU A 154 10.01 -0.04 -5.02
C LEU A 154 10.09 -1.39 -4.30
N ILE A 155 11.32 -1.80 -3.99
CA ILE A 155 11.61 -3.11 -3.35
C ILE A 155 11.51 -3.07 -1.81
N THR A 156 11.56 -1.89 -1.19
CA THR A 156 11.53 -1.73 0.28
C THR A 156 10.11 -1.52 0.80
N ARG A 157 9.74 -2.05 1.97
CA ARG A 157 8.39 -1.91 2.58
C ARG A 157 8.12 -0.55 3.25
N ASN A 158 8.65 0.53 2.66
CA ASN A 158 8.48 1.91 3.12
C ASN A 158 7.18 2.55 2.61
N GLU A 159 6.79 3.69 3.17
CA GLU A 159 5.52 4.40 2.87
C GLU A 159 5.25 4.55 1.36
N LYS A 160 6.26 4.94 0.57
CA LYS A 160 6.16 5.08 -0.89
C LYS A 160 5.77 3.78 -1.60
N THR A 161 6.32 2.65 -1.18
CA THR A 161 5.99 1.33 -1.74
C THR A 161 4.59 0.86 -1.31
N ARG A 162 4.16 1.23 -0.10
CA ARG A 162 2.77 0.97 0.35
C ARG A 162 1.76 1.75 -0.46
N GLU A 163 2.05 3.03 -0.73
CA GLU A 163 1.26 3.88 -1.63
C GLU A 163 1.18 3.26 -3.04
N PHE A 164 2.31 2.78 -3.58
CA PHE A 164 2.31 2.08 -4.87
C PHE A 164 1.44 0.82 -4.87
N TYR A 165 1.54 -0.07 -3.87
CA TYR A 165 0.70 -1.27 -3.83
C TYR A 165 -0.78 -0.94 -3.65
N HIS A 166 -1.11 0.11 -2.90
CA HIS A 166 -2.47 0.62 -2.78
C HIS A 166 -3.01 1.10 -4.13
N ASP A 167 -2.26 1.94 -4.83
CA ASP A 167 -2.69 2.52 -6.10
C ASP A 167 -2.76 1.45 -7.21
N TYR A 168 -1.79 0.53 -7.24
CA TYR A 168 -1.84 -0.66 -8.12
C TYR A 168 -3.07 -1.53 -7.86
N ALA A 169 -3.45 -1.76 -6.60
CA ALA A 169 -4.67 -2.49 -6.26
C ALA A 169 -5.95 -1.72 -6.57
N ALA A 170 -5.94 -0.39 -6.46
CA ALA A 170 -7.06 0.46 -6.83
C ALA A 170 -7.30 0.52 -8.35
N GLU A 171 -6.23 0.48 -9.15
CA GLU A 171 -6.31 0.48 -10.62
C GLU A 171 -6.54 -0.92 -11.21
N GLN A 172 -5.70 -1.88 -10.84
CA GLN A 172 -5.62 -3.21 -11.47
C GLN A 172 -6.37 -4.29 -10.69
N GLY A 173 -6.57 -4.09 -9.38
CA GLY A 173 -7.18 -5.06 -8.47
C GLY A 173 -8.71 -5.05 -8.44
N VAL A 174 -9.39 -4.12 -9.13
CA VAL A 174 -10.86 -3.97 -9.11
C VAL A 174 -11.59 -5.25 -9.51
N ASN A 175 -11.02 -6.01 -10.45
CA ASN A 175 -11.57 -7.29 -10.93
C ASN A 175 -11.00 -8.52 -10.21
N TYR A 176 -10.06 -8.35 -9.27
CA TYR A 176 -9.49 -9.45 -8.50
C TYR A 176 -10.45 -9.87 -7.37
N ARG A 177 -11.26 -10.90 -7.63
CA ARG A 177 -12.34 -11.36 -6.75
C ARG A 177 -11.98 -12.60 -5.94
N SER A 178 -12.82 -12.93 -4.96
CA SER A 178 -12.62 -13.99 -3.97
C SER A 178 -12.26 -15.37 -4.56
N MET A 179 -12.86 -15.76 -5.69
CA MET A 179 -12.53 -17.02 -6.36
C MET A 179 -11.15 -17.00 -7.04
N GLN A 180 -10.70 -15.84 -7.50
CA GLN A 180 -9.35 -15.67 -8.04
C GLN A 180 -8.32 -15.69 -6.91
N MET A 181 -8.63 -15.06 -5.77
CA MET A 181 -7.84 -15.14 -4.54
C MET A 181 -7.66 -16.59 -4.07
N LEU A 182 -8.72 -17.42 -4.01
CA LEU A 182 -8.60 -18.85 -3.69
C LEU A 182 -7.71 -19.65 -4.66
N ARG A 183 -7.61 -19.20 -5.92
CA ARG A 183 -6.79 -19.88 -6.95
C ARG A 183 -5.32 -19.46 -6.89
N THR A 184 -5.03 -18.16 -6.74
CA THR A 184 -3.70 -17.61 -7.02
C THR A 184 -3.12 -16.69 -5.93
N GLY A 185 -3.88 -16.37 -4.88
CA GLY A 185 -3.49 -15.37 -3.86
C GLY A 185 -2.61 -15.89 -2.71
N GLY A 186 -1.96 -17.05 -2.85
CA GLY A 186 -1.15 -17.65 -1.79
C GLY A 186 -0.92 -19.15 -1.95
N ARG A 187 -0.42 -19.79 -0.90
CA ARG A 187 -0.16 -21.25 -0.86
C ARG A 187 -1.27 -21.97 -0.11
N LYS A 188 -1.78 -23.08 -0.67
CA LYS A 188 -2.78 -23.92 0.02
C LYS A 188 -2.07 -24.75 1.10
N VAL A 189 -2.57 -24.73 2.34
CA VAL A 189 -1.96 -25.40 3.50
C VAL A 189 -2.96 -26.28 4.24
N GLY A 190 -2.45 -27.34 4.88
CA GLY A 190 -3.18 -28.12 5.89
C GLY A 190 -2.81 -27.73 7.33
N ASP A 191 -1.55 -27.36 7.55
CA ASP A 191 -1.01 -26.88 8.83
C ASP A 191 -1.13 -25.35 8.91
N ILE A 192 -1.88 -24.84 9.89
CA ILE A 192 -2.09 -23.42 10.16
C ILE A 192 -1.26 -22.97 11.36
N LYS A 193 -0.73 -21.74 11.31
CA LYS A 193 0.20 -21.23 12.31
C LYS A 193 -0.23 -19.85 12.79
N LEU A 194 -0.20 -19.67 14.11
CA LEU A 194 -0.44 -18.37 14.72
C LEU A 194 0.49 -17.30 14.15
N GLY A 195 -0.08 -16.12 13.94
CA GLY A 195 0.64 -14.94 13.50
C GLY A 195 0.83 -14.86 11.99
N ARG A 196 0.00 -15.56 11.22
CA ARG A 196 -0.03 -15.51 9.76
C ARG A 196 -1.39 -15.07 9.23
N MET A 197 -1.40 -14.64 7.98
CA MET A 197 -2.61 -14.25 7.25
C MET A 197 -3.16 -15.44 6.45
N TYR A 198 -4.45 -15.68 6.57
CA TYR A 198 -5.17 -16.78 5.92
C TYR A 198 -6.40 -16.27 5.18
N PHE A 199 -6.71 -16.93 4.07
CA PHE A 199 -7.88 -16.70 3.26
C PHE A 199 -8.58 -18.03 2.94
N PHE A 200 -9.90 -18.09 3.04
CA PHE A 200 -10.67 -19.31 2.78
C PHE A 200 -12.12 -18.98 2.45
N ARG A 201 -12.87 -19.91 1.84
CA ARG A 201 -14.32 -19.89 1.81
C ARG A 201 -14.87 -20.41 3.14
N TYR A 202 -15.87 -19.75 3.68
CA TYR A 202 -16.54 -20.10 4.93
C TYR A 202 -18.04 -20.18 4.72
N GLU A 203 -18.70 -21.14 5.37
CA GLU A 203 -20.16 -21.23 5.40
C GLU A 203 -20.65 -21.14 6.84
N ALA A 204 -20.98 -19.93 7.27
CA ALA A 204 -21.63 -19.73 8.56
C ALA A 204 -23.07 -20.26 8.53
N GLU A 205 -23.65 -20.42 9.71
CA GLU A 205 -24.80 -21.28 9.87
C GLU A 205 -26.14 -20.56 9.87
N GLY A 206 -27.21 -21.36 9.72
CA GLY A 206 -28.49 -20.91 9.19
C GLY A 206 -28.51 -20.95 7.65
N THR A 207 -27.45 -21.48 7.02
CA THR A 207 -27.49 -22.07 5.68
C THR A 207 -28.33 -23.36 5.70
N PRO A 208 -28.79 -23.85 4.53
CA PRO A 208 -29.46 -25.15 4.40
C PRO A 208 -28.67 -26.38 4.92
N SER A 209 -27.37 -26.21 5.23
CA SER A 209 -26.44 -27.24 5.71
C SER A 209 -26.23 -27.32 7.25
N GLY A 210 -27.00 -26.56 8.04
CA GLY A 210 -27.37 -26.79 9.46
C GLY A 210 -26.31 -27.05 10.59
N ARG A 211 -26.43 -26.30 11.72
CA ARG A 211 -25.99 -26.55 13.14
C ARG A 211 -24.72 -25.89 13.75
N GLY A 212 -24.86 -25.21 14.91
CA GLY A 212 -23.76 -24.98 15.89
C GLY A 212 -23.30 -23.59 16.42
N VAL A 213 -23.74 -22.40 15.94
CA VAL A 213 -23.07 -21.08 16.19
C VAL A 213 -24.04 -19.96 16.58
N SER A 214 -23.62 -19.14 17.55
CA SER A 214 -24.36 -17.96 18.03
C SER A 214 -24.04 -16.67 17.27
N VAL A 215 -24.66 -16.49 16.10
CA VAL A 215 -24.77 -15.17 15.44
C VAL A 215 -26.03 -14.46 15.95
N LYS A 216 -25.93 -13.71 17.05
CA LYS A 216 -26.97 -12.74 17.48
C LYS A 216 -26.43 -11.31 17.29
N ARG A 217 -27.14 -10.34 16.71
CA ARG A 217 -28.42 -10.32 15.99
C ARG A 217 -28.17 -9.50 14.71
N GLY A 218 -28.58 -9.97 13.54
CA GLY A 218 -28.37 -9.24 12.27
C GLY A 218 -27.40 -9.91 11.28
N ASN A 219 -27.01 -11.15 11.56
CA ASN A 219 -26.90 -12.24 10.58
C ASN A 219 -26.26 -11.85 9.23
N VAL A 220 -25.05 -11.30 9.27
CA VAL A 220 -24.20 -11.13 8.07
C VAL A 220 -22.78 -11.56 8.41
N TYR A 221 -22.25 -12.48 7.62
CA TYR A 221 -20.87 -12.97 7.73
C TYR A 221 -20.13 -12.75 6.41
N ASP A 222 -18.81 -12.72 6.48
CA ASP A 222 -17.96 -12.75 5.30
C ASP A 222 -17.77 -14.20 4.83
N ALA A 223 -18.28 -14.54 3.65
CA ALA A 223 -18.13 -15.88 3.07
C ALA A 223 -16.72 -16.15 2.55
N PHE A 224 -15.85 -15.13 2.48
CA PHE A 224 -14.45 -15.28 2.10
C PHE A 224 -13.52 -14.53 3.08
N PRO A 225 -13.39 -14.99 4.34
CA PRO A 225 -12.58 -14.31 5.35
C PRO A 225 -11.12 -14.12 4.95
N LEU A 226 -10.59 -12.90 5.12
CA LEU A 226 -9.15 -12.62 5.13
C LEU A 226 -8.72 -12.33 6.57
N ILE A 227 -8.25 -13.36 7.27
CA ILE A 227 -7.97 -13.29 8.71
C ILE A 227 -6.47 -13.21 8.99
N PHE A 228 -6.10 -12.49 10.06
CA PHE A 228 -4.83 -12.69 10.74
C PHE A 228 -5.07 -13.56 11.97
N LEU A 229 -4.48 -14.76 12.02
CA LEU A 229 -4.77 -15.77 13.05
C LEU A 229 -4.06 -15.44 14.37
N LEU A 230 -4.83 -15.28 15.44
CA LEU A 230 -4.35 -14.86 16.77
C LEU A 230 -4.53 -15.91 17.87
N SER A 231 -5.48 -16.83 17.70
CA SER A 231 -5.66 -18.01 18.56
C SER A 231 -6.25 -19.15 17.74
N ASP A 232 -5.91 -20.37 18.09
CA ASP A 232 -6.49 -21.59 17.56
C ASP A 232 -6.77 -22.58 18.69
N THR A 233 -7.85 -23.33 18.54
CA THR A 233 -8.26 -24.46 19.37
C THR A 233 -8.92 -25.49 18.43
N PRO A 234 -9.13 -26.75 18.86
CA PRO A 234 -9.79 -27.76 18.02
C PRO A 234 -11.14 -27.31 17.44
N ASP A 235 -11.91 -26.51 18.19
CA ASP A 235 -13.25 -26.06 17.80
C ASP A 235 -13.30 -24.66 17.14
N ALA A 236 -12.23 -23.86 17.26
CA ALA A 236 -12.27 -22.45 16.90
C ALA A 236 -10.93 -21.89 16.39
N LEU A 237 -10.99 -21.22 15.25
CA LEU A 237 -9.95 -20.31 14.75
C LEU A 237 -10.37 -18.88 15.06
N GLU A 238 -9.55 -18.15 15.83
CA GLU A 238 -9.80 -16.77 16.20
C GLU A 238 -8.80 -15.81 15.55
N GLY A 239 -9.29 -14.71 14.99
CA GLY A 239 -8.43 -13.75 14.32
C GLY A 239 -9.11 -12.45 13.96
N ILE A 240 -8.33 -11.52 13.41
CA ILE A 240 -8.84 -10.25 12.89
C ILE A 240 -9.18 -10.45 11.42
N ASN A 241 -10.46 -10.37 11.05
CA ASN A 241 -10.85 -10.35 9.64
C ASN A 241 -10.74 -8.92 9.08
N PHE A 242 -9.84 -8.70 8.12
CA PHE A 242 -9.60 -7.38 7.53
C PHE A 242 -10.81 -6.81 6.78
N HIS A 243 -11.67 -7.65 6.22
CA HIS A 243 -12.77 -7.24 5.36
C HIS A 243 -13.84 -6.41 6.06
N TYR A 244 -14.03 -6.59 7.38
CA TYR A 244 -14.98 -5.79 8.17
C TYR A 244 -14.54 -4.33 8.32
N MET A 245 -13.27 -4.00 8.09
CA MET A 245 -12.78 -2.62 8.05
C MET A 245 -12.90 -2.01 6.64
N VAL A 246 -13.14 -0.70 6.60
CA VAL A 246 -12.92 0.11 5.40
C VAL A 246 -11.41 0.07 5.02
N PRO A 247 -11.04 0.02 3.72
CA PRO A 247 -9.65 -0.20 3.28
C PRO A 247 -8.60 0.71 3.94
N ARG A 248 -8.90 1.99 4.16
CA ARG A 248 -8.00 2.94 4.84
C ARG A 248 -7.61 2.49 6.26
N GLU A 249 -8.53 1.89 7.02
CA GLU A 249 -8.25 1.43 8.37
C GLU A 249 -7.56 0.05 8.38
N ARG A 250 -7.76 -0.78 7.33
CA ARG A 250 -6.98 -2.01 7.11
C ARG A 250 -5.48 -1.70 7.04
N ILE A 251 -5.10 -0.71 6.23
CA ILE A 251 -3.70 -0.28 6.00
C ILE A 251 -3.09 0.27 7.30
N LYS A 252 -3.82 1.13 8.01
CA LYS A 252 -3.37 1.67 9.31
C LYS A 252 -3.17 0.57 10.36
N LEU A 253 -4.06 -0.41 10.41
CA LEU A 253 -3.95 -1.52 11.34
C LEU A 253 -2.75 -2.40 10.99
N LEU A 254 -2.62 -2.81 9.72
CA LEU A 254 -1.51 -3.64 9.26
C LEU A 254 -0.16 -2.96 9.49
N GLY A 255 -0.06 -1.66 9.20
CA GLY A 255 1.15 -0.86 9.47
C GLY A 255 1.55 -0.83 10.96
N ARG A 256 0.58 -0.83 11.88
CA ARG A 256 0.82 -0.95 13.34
C ARG A 256 1.12 -2.38 13.79
N MET A 257 0.59 -3.38 13.09
CA MET A 257 0.90 -4.79 13.36
C MET A 257 2.36 -5.14 13.06
N PHE A 258 3.02 -4.41 12.16
CA PHE A 258 4.43 -4.64 11.83
C PHE A 258 5.37 -4.44 13.03
N GLU A 259 5.02 -3.56 13.98
CA GLU A 259 5.73 -3.37 15.26
C GLU A 259 5.72 -4.63 16.17
N TYR A 260 4.95 -5.66 15.82
CA TYR A 260 4.73 -6.89 16.60
C TYR A 260 5.15 -8.14 15.82
N LEU A 261 5.91 -8.02 14.74
CA LEU A 261 6.48 -9.15 14.01
C LEU A 261 7.75 -9.69 14.71
N ASN A 262 8.07 -10.95 14.44
CA ASN A 262 9.36 -11.56 14.82
C ASN A 262 10.53 -11.11 13.95
N SER A 263 10.26 -10.59 12.74
CA SER A 263 11.24 -10.15 11.75
C SER A 263 10.62 -9.18 10.76
N GLU A 264 11.44 -8.28 10.21
CA GLU A 264 11.06 -7.38 9.09
C GLU A 264 11.53 -7.90 7.72
N ASP A 265 11.91 -9.18 7.64
CA ASP A 265 12.42 -9.81 6.41
C ASP A 265 11.28 -10.24 5.45
N PHE A 266 10.03 -10.34 5.93
CA PHE A 266 8.80 -10.70 5.18
C PHE A 266 8.87 -12.03 4.41
N ASP A 267 9.61 -13.00 4.95
CA ASP A 267 9.81 -14.36 4.44
C ASP A 267 8.76 -15.36 4.98
N ASP A 268 8.86 -16.63 4.54
CA ASP A 268 8.03 -17.74 5.03
C ASP A 268 8.18 -18.04 6.54
N ARG A 269 9.10 -17.38 7.27
CA ARG A 269 9.27 -17.48 8.73
C ARG A 269 8.67 -16.29 9.48
N THR A 270 8.37 -15.19 8.78
CA THR A 270 7.81 -13.98 9.34
C THR A 270 6.39 -14.21 9.87
N LYS A 271 6.18 -13.89 11.14
CA LYS A 271 4.92 -14.03 11.87
C LYS A 271 4.76 -12.96 12.94
N LEU A 272 3.52 -12.62 13.24
CA LEU A 272 3.16 -11.78 14.38
C LEU A 272 3.33 -12.53 15.70
N PHE A 273 3.75 -11.85 16.76
CA PHE A 273 3.69 -12.36 18.13
C PHE A 273 2.24 -12.38 18.64
N SER A 274 1.43 -13.32 18.14
CA SER A 274 -0.03 -13.35 18.34
C SER A 274 -0.48 -13.26 19.80
N VAL A 275 0.19 -13.94 20.74
CA VAL A 275 -0.16 -13.86 22.17
C VAL A 275 0.07 -12.44 22.73
N LYS A 276 1.21 -11.82 22.41
CA LYS A 276 1.52 -10.43 22.79
C LYS A 276 0.50 -9.48 22.18
N PHE A 277 0.22 -9.62 20.88
CA PHE A 277 -0.71 -8.77 20.15
C PHE A 277 -2.16 -8.92 20.64
N ARG A 278 -2.65 -10.16 20.84
CA ARG A 278 -4.00 -10.45 21.38
C ARG A 278 -4.21 -9.85 22.76
N ARG A 279 -3.16 -9.72 23.58
CA ARG A 279 -3.19 -8.95 24.84
C ARG A 279 -3.28 -7.45 24.54
N THR A 280 -2.35 -6.90 23.75
CA THR A 280 -2.32 -5.47 23.40
C THR A 280 -3.63 -4.94 22.83
N ILE A 281 -4.31 -5.69 21.96
CA ILE A 281 -5.54 -5.21 21.34
C ILE A 281 -6.72 -5.08 22.31
N LYS A 282 -6.71 -5.69 23.51
CA LYS A 282 -7.84 -5.61 24.44
C LYS A 282 -8.10 -4.19 24.93
N ASP A 283 -7.03 -3.51 25.34
CA ASP A 283 -7.14 -2.26 26.12
C ASP A 283 -6.63 -1.04 25.35
N ASN A 284 -5.84 -1.24 24.29
CA ASN A 284 -5.24 -0.14 23.53
C ASN A 284 -6.17 0.40 22.44
N ARG A 285 -6.62 1.65 22.60
CA ARG A 285 -7.51 2.36 21.66
C ARG A 285 -6.94 2.49 20.23
N LEU A 286 -5.62 2.42 20.04
CA LEU A 286 -5.01 2.38 18.70
C LEU A 286 -5.41 1.13 17.90
N PHE A 287 -5.80 0.06 18.60
CA PHE A 287 -6.21 -1.23 18.03
C PHE A 287 -7.73 -1.47 18.11
N ARG A 288 -8.54 -0.42 18.36
CA ARG A 288 -10.02 -0.50 18.37
C ARG A 288 -10.65 -1.18 17.14
N TYR A 289 -10.04 -1.02 15.96
CA TYR A 289 -10.51 -1.71 14.76
C TYR A 289 -10.17 -3.21 14.74
N ALA A 290 -9.05 -3.63 15.33
CA ALA A 290 -8.75 -5.04 15.56
C ALA A 290 -9.80 -5.68 16.48
N ARG A 291 -10.16 -5.00 17.58
CA ARG A 291 -11.26 -5.43 18.48
C ARG A 291 -12.59 -5.58 17.72
N ALA A 292 -12.99 -4.54 16.99
CA ALA A 292 -14.26 -4.52 16.25
C ALA A 292 -14.35 -5.60 15.14
N CYS A 293 -13.20 -6.06 14.65
CA CYS A 293 -13.07 -7.03 13.55
C CYS A 293 -12.53 -8.38 13.99
N TYR A 294 -12.43 -8.61 15.30
CA TYR A 294 -12.09 -9.91 15.86
C TYR A 294 -13.25 -10.88 15.63
N ARG A 295 -12.98 -12.05 15.07
CA ARG A 295 -13.98 -13.05 14.67
C ARG A 295 -13.51 -14.44 15.06
N VAL A 296 -14.49 -15.33 15.21
CA VAL A 296 -14.31 -16.74 15.53
C VAL A 296 -14.91 -17.56 14.38
N TYR A 297 -14.17 -18.55 13.90
CA TYR A 297 -14.53 -19.42 12.79
C TYR A 297 -14.43 -20.88 13.23
N LYS A 298 -15.43 -21.70 12.92
CA LYS A 298 -15.35 -23.15 13.18
C LYS A 298 -14.54 -23.85 12.08
N PRO A 299 -13.51 -24.66 12.39
CA PRO A 299 -12.76 -25.39 11.38
C PRO A 299 -13.66 -26.22 10.44
N GLY A 300 -14.64 -26.95 10.99
CA GLY A 300 -15.61 -27.74 10.23
C GLY A 300 -16.63 -26.95 9.39
N ARG A 301 -16.50 -25.62 9.28
CA ARG A 301 -17.31 -24.74 8.41
C ARG A 301 -16.51 -24.06 7.30
N ILE A 302 -15.26 -24.49 7.10
CA ILE A 302 -14.37 -24.01 6.04
C ILE A 302 -14.60 -24.85 4.77
N ASP A 303 -15.34 -24.32 3.80
CA ASP A 303 -15.66 -24.98 2.53
C ASP A 303 -14.57 -24.73 1.45
N SER A 304 -13.30 -24.94 1.81
CA SER A 304 -12.16 -24.83 0.89
C SER A 304 -10.86 -25.32 1.53
N LYS A 305 -9.83 -25.54 0.71
CA LYS A 305 -8.44 -25.56 1.20
C LYS A 305 -8.07 -24.16 1.71
N ILE A 306 -7.55 -24.08 2.94
CA ILE A 306 -7.08 -22.82 3.53
C ILE A 306 -5.87 -22.31 2.75
N LEU A 307 -5.91 -21.03 2.37
CA LEU A 307 -4.84 -20.33 1.67
C LEU A 307 -4.03 -19.52 2.67
N GLN A 308 -2.73 -19.81 2.83
CA GLN A 308 -1.81 -18.90 3.50
C GLN A 308 -1.36 -17.82 2.53
N VAL A 309 -1.57 -16.56 2.91
CA VAL A 309 -1.08 -15.38 2.16
C VAL A 309 0.37 -15.11 2.59
N HIS A 310 1.30 -15.02 1.63
CA HIS A 310 2.72 -14.82 1.93
C HIS A 310 2.96 -13.43 2.55
N PRO A 311 3.94 -13.23 3.45
CA PRO A 311 4.11 -11.94 4.12
C PRO A 311 4.46 -10.76 3.21
N MET A 312 5.00 -10.99 2.01
CA MET A 312 5.12 -9.96 0.96
C MET A 312 3.74 -9.50 0.42
N ASP A 313 2.78 -10.40 0.31
CA ASP A 313 1.46 -10.13 -0.28
C ASP A 313 0.51 -9.40 0.68
N TRP A 314 0.76 -9.41 1.99
CA TRP A 314 -0.20 -8.92 3.02
C TRP A 314 -0.79 -7.53 2.73
N GLU A 315 0.02 -6.59 2.23
CA GLU A 315 -0.45 -5.23 1.88
C GLU A 315 -1.38 -5.22 0.67
N LEU A 316 -1.13 -6.05 -0.34
CA LEU A 316 -1.97 -6.20 -1.53
C LEU A 316 -3.27 -6.95 -1.20
N ALA A 317 -3.18 -8.01 -0.39
CA ALA A 317 -4.30 -8.84 0.01
C ALA A 317 -5.39 -8.03 0.75
N ILE A 318 -5.00 -7.11 1.63
CA ILE A 318 -5.97 -6.26 2.35
C ILE A 318 -6.60 -5.16 1.47
N THR A 319 -5.97 -4.79 0.34
CA THR A 319 -6.48 -3.75 -0.56
C THR A 319 -7.42 -4.26 -1.64
N VAL A 320 -7.27 -5.51 -2.09
CA VAL A 320 -8.15 -6.08 -3.13
C VAL A 320 -9.58 -6.34 -2.61
N PRO A 321 -10.63 -6.13 -3.44
CA PRO A 321 -12.03 -6.25 -3.04
C PRO A 321 -12.49 -7.72 -3.11
N THR A 322 -11.88 -8.57 -2.27
CA THR A 322 -12.17 -10.01 -2.20
C THR A 322 -13.24 -10.38 -1.17
N GLU A 323 -13.70 -9.42 -0.36
CA GLU A 323 -14.77 -9.66 0.63
C GLU A 323 -16.10 -10.09 -0.01
N ARG A 324 -16.89 -10.91 0.70
CA ARG A 324 -18.25 -11.25 0.28
C ARG A 324 -19.17 -11.43 1.47
N PHE A 325 -19.73 -10.31 1.92
CA PHE A 325 -20.74 -10.32 2.97
C PHE A 325 -22.06 -10.92 2.50
N VAL A 326 -22.56 -11.91 3.23
CA VAL A 326 -23.83 -12.61 2.96
C VAL A 326 -24.61 -12.86 4.25
N THR A 327 -25.93 -12.99 4.14
CA THR A 327 -26.77 -13.56 5.20
C THR A 327 -26.61 -15.09 5.26
N PRO A 328 -27.05 -15.76 6.35
CA PRO A 328 -27.16 -17.22 6.41
C PRO A 328 -27.92 -17.85 5.23
N ALA A 329 -28.94 -17.16 4.71
CA ALA A 329 -29.68 -17.55 3.51
C ALA A 329 -28.94 -17.25 2.19
N GLY A 330 -27.65 -16.87 2.23
CA GLY A 330 -26.82 -16.57 1.05
C GLY A 330 -27.02 -15.18 0.41
N GLY A 331 -27.99 -14.40 0.88
CA GLY A 331 -28.31 -13.08 0.34
C GLY A 331 -27.16 -12.08 0.53
N ARG A 332 -26.68 -11.45 -0.55
CA ARG A 332 -25.50 -10.56 -0.51
C ARG A 332 -25.81 -9.25 0.20
N VAL A 333 -24.83 -8.73 0.95
CA VAL A 333 -24.91 -7.45 1.65
C VAL A 333 -23.74 -6.56 1.24
N ALA A 334 -24.00 -5.28 1.00
CA ALA A 334 -22.97 -4.34 0.56
C ALA A 334 -21.92 -4.07 1.65
N SER A 335 -20.62 -4.19 1.32
CA SER A 335 -19.50 -3.98 2.24
C SER A 335 -19.57 -2.65 2.99
N LYS A 336 -20.00 -1.57 2.30
CA LYS A 336 -20.19 -0.24 2.89
C LYS A 336 -21.11 -0.23 4.12
N LYS A 337 -22.15 -1.07 4.17
CA LYS A 337 -23.07 -1.21 5.32
C LYS A 337 -22.34 -1.81 6.53
N ILE A 338 -21.55 -2.85 6.30
CA ILE A 338 -20.77 -3.55 7.32
C ILE A 338 -19.61 -2.67 7.84
N TRP A 339 -18.96 -1.91 6.97
CA TRP A 339 -17.94 -0.93 7.36
C TRP A 339 -18.52 0.20 8.21
N ALA A 340 -19.71 0.71 7.87
CA ALA A 340 -20.38 1.74 8.67
C ALA A 340 -20.74 1.23 10.08
N GLN A 341 -21.23 -0.01 10.21
CA GLN A 341 -21.47 -0.65 11.50
C GLN A 341 -20.17 -0.84 12.29
N THR A 342 -19.13 -1.36 11.64
CA THR A 342 -17.80 -1.57 12.25
C THR A 342 -17.18 -0.26 12.73
N ASN A 343 -17.32 0.83 11.96
CA ASN A 343 -16.86 2.17 12.36
C ASN A 343 -17.61 2.73 13.57
N ARG A 344 -18.89 2.36 13.77
CA ARG A 344 -19.65 2.73 14.99
C ARG A 344 -19.15 1.93 16.19
N LEU A 345 -19.04 0.61 16.05
CA LEU A 345 -18.53 -0.28 17.10
C LEU A 345 -17.11 0.13 17.54
N ALA A 346 -16.22 0.39 16.58
CA ALA A 346 -14.85 0.79 16.84
C ALA A 346 -14.72 2.17 17.53
N LYS A 347 -15.74 3.04 17.49
CA LYS A 347 -15.76 4.30 18.26
C LYS A 347 -16.14 4.10 19.73
N GLY A 348 -16.83 3.01 20.06
CA GLY A 348 -17.17 2.62 21.45
C GLY A 348 -16.00 1.99 22.22
N PHE A 349 -14.87 1.73 21.54
CA PHE A 349 -13.59 1.30 22.12
C PHE A 349 -12.58 2.46 22.14
#